data_AF-A0A7C9EH81-F1
#
_entry.id   AF-A0A7C9EH81-F1
#
_cell.length_a   1.000
_cell.length_b   1.000
_cell.length_c   1.000
_cell.angle_alpha   90.00
_cell.angle_beta   90.00
_cell.angle_gamma   90.00
#
_symmetry.space_group_name_H-M   'P 1'
#
loop_
_entity.id
_entity.type
_entity.pdbx_description
1 polymer ?
#
loop_
_entity_poly.entity_id
_entity_poly.type
_entity_poly.pdbx_seq_one_letter_code
_entity_poly.pdbx_strand_id
1 'polypeptide(L)'
;LRHMPVGLGNCTGLQTLSLFVAEGRSLSRTNPSDSDDCEVGALADLGRLNNLKELTIKVDGEWSSESEARAANLQGKQKLTELKIEFVGGSSGDNEMLLEGFQPNAN
;
A
#
# COMPACT_ATOMS: atom_id res chain seq x y z
N LEU A 1 9.58 -13.46 2.47
CA LEU A 1 9.93 -12.02 2.42
C LEU A 1 8.78 -11.27 3.06
N ARG A 2 8.98 -10.57 4.19
CA ARG A 2 7.91 -9.81 4.87
C ARG A 2 7.89 -8.32 4.54
N HIS A 3 8.97 -7.79 3.98
CA HIS A 3 9.08 -6.36 3.68
C HIS A 3 9.34 -6.13 2.20
N MET A 4 8.60 -5.16 1.64
CA MET A 4 8.77 -4.72 0.26
C MET A 4 10.08 -3.95 0.09
N PRO A 5 10.85 -4.17 -1.00
CA PRO A 5 12.08 -3.44 -1.24
C PRO A 5 11.78 -1.96 -1.50
N VAL A 6 12.66 -1.11 -0.98
CA VAL A 6 12.66 0.32 -1.25
C VAL A 6 12.80 0.59 -2.74
N GLY A 7 12.11 1.62 -3.23
CA GLY A 7 12.25 2.07 -4.61
C GLY A 7 11.47 1.22 -5.62
N LEU A 8 10.52 0.40 -5.17
CA LEU A 8 9.57 -0.29 -6.05
C LEU A 8 8.89 0.71 -7.01
N GLY A 9 8.62 1.95 -6.57
CA GLY A 9 8.07 3.00 -7.42
C GLY A 9 8.92 3.39 -8.64
N ASN A 10 10.19 2.96 -8.71
CA ASN A 10 11.06 3.15 -9.88
C ASN A 10 10.86 2.07 -10.95
N CYS A 11 10.22 0.94 -10.62
CA CYS A 11 9.88 -0.14 -11.55
C CYS A 11 8.65 0.22 -12.39
N THR A 12 8.67 1.37 -13.08
CA THR A 12 7.50 1.91 -13.79
C THR A 12 7.01 1.01 -14.93
N GLY A 13 7.84 0.09 -15.43
CA GLY A 13 7.46 -0.94 -16.41
C GLY A 13 6.73 -2.16 -15.84
N LEU A 14 6.60 -2.25 -14.50
CA LEU A 14 5.94 -3.37 -13.84
C LEU A 14 4.45 -3.43 -14.21
N GLN A 15 4.02 -4.60 -14.72
CA GLN A 15 2.62 -4.85 -15.11
C GLN A 15 1.85 -5.68 -14.09
N THR A 16 2.53 -6.57 -13.37
CA THR A 16 1.91 -7.45 -12.38
C THR A 16 2.66 -7.31 -11.07
N LEU A 17 1.93 -6.96 -10.01
CA LEU A 17 2.44 -6.96 -8.64
C LEU A 17 1.59 -7.93 -7.81
N SER A 18 2.09 -9.17 -7.70
CA SER A 18 1.33 -10.30 -7.17
C SER A 18 1.03 -10.22 -5.67
N LEU A 19 1.81 -9.47 -4.90
CA LEU A 19 1.60 -9.25 -3.48
C LEU A 19 2.35 -8.00 -3.02
N PHE A 20 1.65 -6.99 -2.50
CA PHE A 20 2.19 -5.84 -1.79
C PHE A 20 1.75 -5.93 -0.33
N VAL A 21 2.69 -5.98 0.61
CA VAL A 21 2.37 -6.04 2.05
C VAL A 21 2.45 -4.63 2.63
N ALA A 22 1.32 -4.11 3.06
CA ALA A 22 1.19 -2.83 3.75
C ALA A 22 1.06 -3.12 5.26
N GLU A 23 2.08 -2.76 6.03
CA GLU A 23 2.07 -2.90 7.48
C GLU A 23 1.65 -1.57 8.13
N GLY A 24 0.53 -1.60 8.84
CA GLY A 24 0.06 -0.48 9.64
C GLY A 24 1.02 -0.21 10.80
N ARG A 25 1.06 1.04 11.28
CA ARG A 25 1.88 1.40 12.45
C ARG A 25 1.34 0.71 13.70
N SER A 26 1.78 -0.52 13.96
CA SER A 26 2.11 -0.85 15.34
C SER A 26 3.37 -0.07 15.68
N LEU A 27 3.30 0.77 16.71
CA LEU A 27 4.44 1.48 17.31
C LEU A 27 5.46 0.46 17.86
N SER A 28 6.17 -0.23 16.96
CA SER A 28 7.35 -1.03 17.24
C SER A 28 8.47 -0.71 16.26
N ARG A 29 8.62 0.59 15.93
CA ARG A 29 9.94 1.19 15.76
C ARG A 29 10.13 2.14 16.92
N THR A 30 10.74 1.60 17.96
CA THR A 30 11.32 2.34 19.07
C THR A 30 12.14 3.51 18.54
N ASN A 31 11.90 4.69 19.11
CA ASN A 31 12.67 5.93 19.03
C ASN A 31 12.47 6.83 17.79
N PRO A 32 11.87 8.02 17.95
CA PRO A 32 11.83 9.08 16.94
C PRO A 32 13.13 9.91 16.88
N SER A 33 14.29 9.30 17.16
CA SER A 33 15.59 10.01 17.21
C SER A 33 16.70 9.36 16.40
N ASP A 34 16.46 8.20 15.78
CA ASP A 34 17.37 7.69 14.76
C ASP A 34 16.88 8.18 13.40
N SER A 35 17.73 9.01 12.81
CA SER A 35 17.52 9.69 11.53
C SER A 35 17.79 8.70 10.42
N ASP A 36 16.88 7.75 10.20
CA ASP A 36 16.89 6.91 9.02
C ASP A 36 15.44 6.68 8.61
N ASP A 37 15.03 7.41 7.57
CA ASP A 37 13.89 7.14 6.71
C ASP A 37 13.69 5.63 6.59
N CYS A 38 12.68 5.10 7.29
CA CYS A 38 12.56 3.67 7.36
C CYS A 38 12.29 3.09 5.97
N GLU A 39 13.29 2.37 5.49
CA GLU A 39 13.47 1.69 4.21
C GLU A 39 12.46 0.54 3.99
N VAL A 40 11.16 0.84 4.03
CA VAL A 40 10.10 -0.09 3.63
C VAL A 40 9.31 0.58 2.51
N GLY A 41 9.12 -0.11 1.38
CA GLY A 41 8.34 0.41 0.26
C GLY A 41 6.95 0.87 0.74
N ALA A 42 6.67 2.16 0.59
CA ALA A 42 5.45 2.76 1.10
C ALA A 42 4.29 2.56 0.11
N LEU A 43 3.04 2.64 0.56
CA LEU A 43 1.89 2.67 -0.36
C LEU A 43 2.01 3.78 -1.41
N ALA A 44 2.70 4.88 -1.08
CA ALA A 44 3.03 5.95 -2.01
C ALA A 44 3.86 5.49 -3.24
N ASP A 45 4.68 4.44 -3.12
CA ASP A 45 5.43 3.89 -4.26
C ASP A 45 4.49 3.30 -5.31
N LEU A 46 3.35 2.73 -4.87
CA LEU A 46 2.32 2.25 -5.79
C LEU A 46 1.83 3.39 -6.67
N GLY A 47 1.73 4.63 -6.17
CA GLY A 47 1.29 5.79 -6.94
C GLY A 47 2.10 6.05 -8.23
N ARG A 48 3.35 5.56 -8.30
CA ARG A 48 4.23 5.71 -9.48
C ARG A 48 4.08 4.56 -10.50
N LEU A 49 3.48 3.45 -10.11
CA LEU A 49 3.35 2.23 -10.90
C LEU A 49 2.12 2.25 -11.83
N ASN A 50 2.12 3.16 -12.81
CA ASN A 50 0.95 3.40 -13.68
C ASN A 50 0.69 2.30 -14.73
N ASN A 51 1.63 1.37 -14.92
CA ASN A 51 1.50 0.27 -15.87
C ASN A 51 0.93 -1.03 -15.26
N LEU A 52 0.58 -1.02 -13.97
CA LEU A 52 -0.01 -2.17 -13.29
C LEU A 52 -1.36 -2.53 -13.91
N LYS A 53 -1.51 -3.82 -14.21
CA LYS A 53 -2.74 -4.51 -14.61
C LYS A 53 -3.32 -5.33 -13.47
N GLU A 54 -2.45 -5.94 -12.68
CA GLU A 54 -2.82 -6.81 -11.57
C GLU A 54 -2.10 -6.36 -10.31
N LEU A 55 -2.85 -6.19 -9.23
CA LEU A 55 -2.34 -5.77 -7.93
C LEU A 55 -3.06 -6.52 -6.80
N THR A 56 -2.28 -7.19 -5.95
CA THR A 56 -2.78 -7.67 -4.65
C THR A 56 -2.15 -6.86 -3.53
N ILE A 57 -2.96 -6.26 -2.67
CA ILE A 57 -2.54 -5.58 -1.45
C ILE A 57 -2.95 -6.44 -0.26
N LYS A 58 -1.98 -6.79 0.57
CA LYS A 58 -2.22 -7.42 1.86
C LYS A 58 -1.99 -6.37 2.94
N VAL A 59 -3.06 -5.97 3.61
CA VAL A 59 -3.05 -5.03 4.73
C VAL A 59 -2.93 -5.83 6.02
N ASP A 60 -1.90 -5.51 6.79
CA ASP A 60 -1.65 -6.10 8.11
C ASP A 60 -1.54 -4.99 9.16
N GLY A 61 -1.99 -5.25 10.39
CA GLY A 61 -1.94 -4.32 11.51
C GLY A 61 -3.06 -3.26 11.57
N GLU A 62 -2.94 -2.36 12.56
CA GLU A 62 -3.86 -1.24 12.80
C GLU A 62 -3.42 0.01 12.03
N TRP A 63 -4.40 0.75 11.50
CA TRP A 63 -4.15 1.93 10.69
C TRP A 63 -4.91 3.12 11.25
N SER A 64 -4.24 4.26 11.33
CA SER A 64 -4.79 5.48 11.93
C SER A 64 -5.05 6.59 10.91
N SER A 65 -4.80 6.36 9.62
CA SER A 65 -5.04 7.35 8.57
C SER A 65 -5.24 6.73 7.18
N GLU A 66 -6.23 7.25 6.46
CA GLU A 66 -6.46 6.97 5.02
C GLU A 66 -5.43 7.62 4.08
N SER A 67 -4.62 8.57 4.56
CA SER A 67 -3.74 9.39 3.69
C SER A 67 -2.70 8.56 2.96
N GLU A 68 -2.21 7.50 3.60
CA GLU A 68 -1.22 6.60 3.03
C GLU A 68 -1.84 5.70 1.95
N ALA A 69 -3.09 5.26 2.14
CA ALA A 69 -3.87 4.57 1.12
C ALA A 69 -4.16 5.46 -0.10
N ARG A 70 -4.49 6.74 0.12
CA ARG A 70 -4.68 7.72 -0.97
C ARG A 70 -3.43 7.92 -1.82
N ALA A 71 -2.24 7.88 -1.20
CA ALA A 71 -0.98 8.03 -1.92
C ALA A 71 -0.72 6.90 -2.94
N ALA A 72 -1.35 5.73 -2.78
CA ALA A 72 -1.28 4.64 -3.75
C ALA A 72 -1.97 4.97 -5.08
N ASN A 73 -2.87 5.96 -5.10
CA ASN A 73 -3.58 6.46 -6.27
C ASN A 73 -4.20 5.34 -7.12
N LEU A 74 -4.88 4.37 -6.48
CA LEU A 74 -5.45 3.22 -7.19
C LEU A 74 -6.54 3.64 -8.19
N GLN A 75 -7.33 4.65 -7.84
CA GLN A 75 -8.30 5.30 -8.74
C GLN A 75 -7.65 5.86 -10.01
N GLY A 76 -6.41 6.35 -9.94
CA GLY A 76 -5.70 6.89 -11.10
C GLY A 76 -5.13 5.84 -12.05
N LYS A 77 -5.15 4.55 -11.67
CA LYS A 77 -4.51 3.47 -12.44
C LYS A 77 -5.41 2.95 -13.56
N GLN A 78 -5.38 3.63 -14.71
CA GLN A 78 -6.20 3.29 -15.89
C GLN A 78 -5.98 1.88 -16.45
N LYS A 79 -4.81 1.28 -16.21
CA LYS A 79 -4.46 -0.05 -16.72
C LYS A 79 -4.81 -1.18 -15.75
N LEU A 80 -5.22 -0.86 -14.52
CA LEU A 80 -5.49 -1.84 -13.48
C LEU A 80 -6.81 -2.54 -13.77
N THR A 81 -6.73 -3.81 -14.14
CA THR A 81 -7.89 -4.66 -14.46
C THR A 81 -8.27 -5.59 -13.31
N GLU A 82 -7.31 -5.90 -12.44
CA GLU A 82 -7.54 -6.76 -11.27
C GLU A 82 -6.90 -6.13 -10.03
N LEU A 83 -7.74 -5.93 -9.01
CA LEU A 83 -7.34 -5.45 -7.70
C LEU A 83 -7.88 -6.39 -6.63
N LYS A 84 -6.99 -6.91 -5.79
CA LYS A 84 -7.35 -7.69 -4.61
C LYS A 84 -6.81 -7.00 -3.37
N ILE A 85 -7.67 -6.76 -2.38
CA ILE A 85 -7.26 -6.23 -1.08
C ILE A 85 -7.62 -7.26 -0.02
N GLU A 86 -6.63 -7.72 0.73
CA GLU A 86 -6.76 -8.72 1.79
C GLU A 86 -6.39 -8.09 3.13
N PHE A 87 -7.33 -8.07 4.07
CA PHE A 87 -7.08 -7.63 5.44
C PHE A 87 -6.80 -8.84 6.32
N VAL A 88 -5.62 -8.86 6.96
CA VAL A 88 -5.17 -9.98 7.81
C VAL A 88 -5.13 -9.60 9.29
N GLY A 89 -5.41 -8.34 9.60
CA GLY A 89 -5.56 -7.81 10.95
C GLY A 89 -6.34 -6.49 10.93
N GLY A 90 -6.28 -5.73 12.03
CA GLY A 90 -6.92 -4.43 12.15
C GLY A 90 -8.39 -4.49 12.58
N SER A 91 -8.92 -3.34 13.01
CA SER A 91 -10.34 -3.17 13.31
C SER A 91 -11.16 -3.06 12.01
N SER A 92 -12.44 -3.41 12.06
CA SER A 92 -13.37 -3.16 10.94
C SER A 92 -13.38 -1.69 10.53
N GLY A 93 -13.24 -0.76 11.49
CA GLY A 93 -13.19 0.67 11.21
C GLY A 93 -11.92 1.09 10.46
N ASP A 94 -10.77 0.51 10.82
CA ASP A 94 -9.50 0.79 10.13
C ASP A 94 -9.55 0.28 8.68
N ASN A 95 -10.13 -0.90 8.49
CA ASN A 95 -10.28 -1.51 7.17
C ASN A 95 -11.20 -0.68 6.27
N GLU A 96 -12.32 -0.20 6.81
CA GLU A 96 -13.24 0.70 6.09
C GLU A 96 -12.56 2.02 5.72
N MET A 97 -11.87 2.66 6.66
CA MET A 97 -11.09 3.89 6.40
C MET A 97 -10.03 3.69 5.31
N LEU A 98 -9.34 2.55 5.29
CA LEU A 98 -8.37 2.25 4.23
C LEU A 98 -9.03 2.02 2.88
N LEU A 99 -10.15 1.32 2.83
CA LEU A 99 -10.92 1.15 1.59
C LEU A 99 -11.39 2.49 1.04
N GLU A 100 -11.87 3.40 1.90
CA GLU A 100 -12.20 4.77 1.54
C GLU A 100 -11.00 5.56 1.03
N GLY A 101 -9.82 5.37 1.62
CA GLY A 101 -8.58 6.00 1.17
C GLY A 101 -8.09 5.46 -0.18
N PHE A 102 -8.21 4.16 -0.41
CA PHE A 102 -7.79 3.53 -1.67
C PHE A 102 -8.62 3.98 -2.87
N GLN A 103 -9.90 4.31 -2.65
CA GLN A 103 -10.86 4.68 -3.69
C GLN A 103 -10.72 3.77 -4.94
N PRO A 104 -10.76 2.43 -4.77
CA PRO A 104 -10.56 1.54 -5.90
C PRO A 104 -11.62 1.83 -6.97
N ASN A 105 -11.21 2.01 -8.23
CA ASN A 105 -12.18 2.15 -9.30
C ASN A 105 -13.09 0.91 -9.32
N ALA A 106 -14.39 1.14 -9.42
CA ALA A 106 -15.36 0.08 -9.72
C ALA A 106 -15.17 -0.31 -11.19
N ASN A 107 -14.17 -1.13 -11.48
CA ASN A 107 -14.05 -1.84 -12.76
C ASN A 107 -14.90 -3.10 -12.74
#